data_AF-A0A7Y2BMV4-F1
#
_entry.id   AF-A0A7Y2BMV4-F1
#
_cell.length_a   1.000
_cell.length_b   1.000
_cell.length_c   1.000
_cell.angle_alpha   90.00
_cell.angle_beta   90.00
_cell.angle_gamma   90.00
#
_symmetry.space_group_name_H-M   'P 1'
#
loop_
_entity.id
_entity.type
_entity.pdbx_description
1 polymer ?
#
loop_
_entity_poly.entity_id
_entity_poly.type
_entity_poly.pdbx_seq_one_letter_code
_entity_poly.pdbx_strand_id
1 'polypeptide(L)' 'MNRFRDERLQIMLSPVERRAIDDWRFDTRMPSRAAAVRELLRRGLQAEGFKLAEDEARSSEFGVLENQQANKSTD' A
#
# COMPACT_ATOMS: atom_id res chain seq x y z
N MET A 1 -25.47 -0.39 -11.91
CA MET A 1 -24.88 0.43 -10.83
C MET A 1 -24.25 -0.47 -9.78
N ASN A 2 -22.95 -0.75 -9.88
CA ASN A 2 -22.25 -1.44 -8.79
C ASN A 2 -21.93 -0.39 -7.72
N ARG A 3 -22.58 -0.48 -6.57
CA ARG A 3 -22.32 0.39 -5.41
C ARG A 3 -20.92 0.06 -4.91
N PHE A 4 -19.98 1.01 -4.97
CA PHE A 4 -18.62 0.89 -4.45
C PHE A 4 -18.65 0.17 -3.09
N ARG A 5 -18.27 -1.11 -3.08
CA ARG A 5 -18.31 -1.94 -1.89
C ARG A 5 -16.89 -2.05 -1.40
N ASP A 6 -16.63 -1.59 -0.19
CA ASP A 6 -15.33 -1.77 0.44
C ASP A 6 -15.01 -3.27 0.50
N GLU A 7 -13.87 -3.65 -0.09
CA GLU A 7 -13.36 -5.02 -0.03
C GLU A 7 -12.42 -5.19 1.18
N ARG A 8 -12.44 -6.39 1.79
CA ARG A 8 -11.58 -6.69 2.94
C ARG A 8 -10.23 -7.19 2.44
N LEU A 9 -9.20 -6.39 2.65
CA LEU A 9 -7.81 -6.78 2.41
C LEU A 9 -7.21 -7.43 3.67
N GLN A 10 -6.74 -8.68 3.56
CA GLN A 10 -5.93 -9.34 4.59
C GLN A 10 -4.45 -9.13 4.27
N ILE A 11 -3.70 -8.59 5.23
CA ILE A 11 -2.24 -8.40 5.12
C ILE A 11 -1.56 -8.83 6.42
N MET A 12 -0.35 -9.34 6.28
CA MET A 12 0.52 -9.64 7.41
C MET A 12 1.38 -8.42 7.72
N LEU A 13 1.40 -8.03 8.99
CA LEU A 13 2.20 -6.92 9.49
C LEU A 13 3.03 -7.42 10.66
N SER A 14 4.29 -6.98 10.72
CA SER A 14 5.13 -7.19 11.89
C SER A 14 4.56 -6.45 13.10
N PRO A 15 4.97 -6.82 14.34
CA PRO A 15 4.55 -6.11 15.54
C PRO A 15 4.93 -4.63 15.54
N VAL A 16 6.06 -4.28 14.91
CA VAL A 16 6.55 -2.90 14.81
C VAL A 16 5.65 -2.07 13.90
N GLU A 17 5.32 -2.59 12.72
CA GLU A 17 4.42 -1.91 11.78
C GLU A 17 3.01 -1.73 12.35
N ARG A 18 2.47 -2.76 13.01
CA ARG A 18 1.18 -2.67 13.71
C ARG A 18 1.17 -1.55 14.75
N ARG A 19 2.25 -1.43 15.52
CA ARG A 19 2.39 -0.38 16.54
C ARG A 19 2.47 1.00 15.90
N ALA A 20 3.29 1.17 14.87
CA ALA A 20 3.43 2.44 14.16
C ALA A 20 2.08 2.95 13.60
N ILE A 21 1.26 2.05 13.05
CA ILE A 21 -0.10 2.40 12.57
C ILE A 21 -1.00 2.84 13.74
N ASP A 22 -0.93 2.15 14.88
CA ASP A 22 -1.74 2.49 16.05
C ASP A 22 -1.30 3.83 16.66
N ASP A 23 0.00 4.08 16.81
CA ASP A 23 0.54 5.35 17.32
C ASP A 23 0.11 6.51 16.42
N TRP A 24 0.31 6.39 15.11
CA TRP A 24 -0.13 7.40 14.15
C TRP A 24 -1.64 7.63 14.18
N ARG A 25 -2.44 6.56 14.37
CA ARG A 25 -3.90 6.67 14.53
C ARG A 25 -4.26 7.53 15.74
N PHE A 26 -3.57 7.36 16.86
CA PHE A 26 -3.83 8.16 18.07
C PHE A 26 -3.43 9.62 17.87
N ASP A 27 -2.24 9.87 17.31
CA ASP A 27 -1.72 11.22 17.06
C ASP A 27 -2.64 12.02 16.12
N THR A 28 -3.17 11.35 15.09
CA THR A 28 -4.07 11.96 14.10
C THR A 28 -5.55 11.87 14.48
N ARG A 29 -5.87 11.31 15.66
CA ARG A 29 -7.24 11.10 16.16
C ARG A 29 -8.16 10.34 15.19
N MET A 30 -7.61 9.36 14.49
CA MET A 30 -8.34 8.55 13.55
C MET A 30 -9.31 7.60 14.28
N PRO A 31 -10.57 7.45 13.80
CA PRO A 31 -11.63 6.78 14.55
C PRO A 31 -11.47 5.25 14.59
N SER A 32 -10.70 4.65 13.68
CA SER A 32 -10.45 3.22 13.65
C SER A 32 -9.12 2.90 12.97
N ARG A 33 -8.60 1.69 13.20
CA ARG A 33 -7.39 1.22 12.51
C ARG A 33 -7.61 1.13 11.00
N ALA A 34 -8.78 0.70 10.55
CA ALA A 34 -9.11 0.64 9.13
C ALA A 34 -9.12 2.02 8.48
N ALA A 35 -9.67 3.04 9.18
CA ALA A 35 -9.61 4.43 8.71
C ALA A 35 -8.15 4.91 8.60
N ALA A 36 -7.33 4.59 9.59
CA ALA A 36 -5.92 4.97 9.57
C ALA A 36 -5.16 4.31 8.40
N VAL A 37 -5.33 3.01 8.19
CA VAL A 37 -4.69 2.28 7.08
C VAL A 37 -5.12 2.86 5.73
N ARG A 38 -6.42 3.12 5.52
CA ARG A 38 -6.91 3.74 4.27
C ARG A 38 -6.30 5.11 4.03
N GLU A 39 -6.20 5.93 5.06
CA GLU A 39 -5.62 7.26 4.94
C GLU A 39 -4.11 7.21 4.66
N LEU A 40 -3.38 6.29 5.29
CA LEU A 40 -1.97 6.05 4.99
C LEU A 40 -1.77 5.59 3.53
N LEU A 41 -2.60 4.65 3.05
CA LEU A 41 -2.58 4.21 1.66
C LEU A 41 -2.87 5.37 0.71
N ARG A 42 -3.91 6.18 0.99
CA ARG A 42 -4.24 7.37 0.18
C ARG A 42 -3.08 8.36 0.12
N ARG A 43 -2.40 8.60 1.25
CA ARG A 43 -1.22 9.49 1.32
C ARG A 43 -0.03 8.92 0.55
N GLY A 44 0.23 7.62 0.67
CA GLY A 44 1.31 6.96 -0.08
C GLY A 44 1.10 7.05 -1.59
N LEU A 45 -0.10 6.74 -2.06
CA LEU A 45 -0.46 6.83 -3.48
C LEU A 45 -0.33 8.26 -4.03
N GLN A 46 -0.77 9.26 -3.26
CA GLN A 46 -0.63 10.67 -3.64
C GLN A 46 0.82 11.15 -3.62
N ALA A 47 1.65 10.68 -2.67
CA ALA A 47 3.04 11.08 -2.52
C ALA A 47 3.91 10.59 -3.70
N GLU A 48 3.64 9.40 -4.22
CA GLU A 48 4.38 8.82 -5.35
C GLU A 48 3.80 9.25 -6.72
N GLY A 49 2.77 10.09 -6.74
CA GLY A 49 2.16 10.57 -7.99
C GLY A 49 1.46 9.48 -8.79
N PHE A 50 1.14 8.32 -8.17
CA PHE A 50 0.36 7.29 -8.81
C PHE A 50 -1.04 7.84 -9.11
N LYS A 51 -1.35 7.97 -10.40
CA LYS A 51 -2.73 8.07 -10.84
C LYS A 51 -3.37 6.72 -10.52
N LEU A 52 -4.51 6.73 -9.81
CA LEU A 52 -5.32 5.53 -9.62
C LEU A 52 -5.53 4.92 -11.01
N ALA A 53 -4.94 3.74 -11.25
CA ALA A 53 -5.12 3.06 -12.52
C ALA A 53 -6.63 2.81 -12.69
N GLU A 54 -7.17 3.14 -13.87
CA GLU A 54 -8.51 2.71 -14.24
C GLU A 54 -8.56 1.17 -14.12
N ASP A 55 -9.69 0.65 -13.63
CA ASP A 55 -9.93 -0.66 -12.98
C ASP A 55 -9.47 -1.95 -13.73
N GLU A 56 -8.61 -1.89 -14.74
CA GLU A 56 -8.23 -3.01 -15.62
C GLU A 56 -6.71 -3.20 -15.82
N ALA A 57 -5.85 -2.48 -15.08
CA ALA A 57 -4.40 -2.67 -15.19
C ALA A 57 -3.92 -3.90 -14.41
N ARG A 58 -3.27 -4.85 -15.08
CA ARG A 58 -2.74 -6.08 -14.45
C ARG A 58 -1.56 -5.74 -13.56
N SER A 59 -1.50 -6.31 -12.36
CA SER A 59 -0.41 -6.10 -11.39
C SER A 59 0.99 -6.45 -11.91
N SER A 60 1.07 -7.27 -12.96
CA SER A 60 2.32 -7.59 -13.68
C SER A 60 2.93 -6.41 -14.44
N GLU A 61 2.16 -5.36 -14.72
CA GLU A 61 2.63 -4.17 -15.45
C GLU A 61 3.26 -3.12 -14.52
N PHE A 62 3.15 -3.30 -13.19
CA PHE A 62 3.72 -2.41 -12.16
C PHE A 62 4.94 -3.01 -11.42
N GLY A 63 5.61 -4.01 -12.01
CA GLY A 63 6.71 -4.73 -11.35
C GLY A 63 7.87 -3.83 -10.90
N VAL A 64 8.04 -3.65 -9.58
CA VAL A 64 9.16 -2.94 -8.93
C VAL A 64 10.41 -3.83 -8.77
N LEU A 65 10.40 -5.04 -9.32
CA LEU A 65 11.56 -5.94 -9.28
C LEU A 65 12.39 -5.75 -10.54
N GLU A 66 13.13 -4.64 -10.60
CA GLU A 66 14.18 -4.46 -11.59
C GLU A 66 15.35 -5.40 -11.25
N ASN A 67 15.54 -6.38 -12.12
CA ASN A 67 16.59 -7.40 -12.21
C ASN A 67 17.92 -7.08 -11.48
N GLN A 68 18.05 -7.45 -10.20
CA GLN A 68 19.35 -7.58 -9.52
C GLN A 68 20.05 -8.92 -9.81
N GLN A 69 19.95 -9.44 -11.04
CA GLN A 69 20.64 -10.68 -11.43
C GLN A 69 21.58 -10.52 -12.65
N ALA A 70 21.88 -9.29 -13.08
CA ALA A 70 22.82 -9.04 -14.18
C ALA A 70 24.27 -8.74 -13.76
N ASN A 71 24.65 -8.92 -12.49
CA ASN A 71 26.03 -8.70 -12.01
C ASN A 71 26.57 -9.88 -11.20
N LYS A 72 26.59 -11.09 -11.78
CA LYS A 72 27.47 -12.19 -11.36
C LYS A 72 27.90 -13.02 -12.57
N SER A 73 28.62 -12.41 -13.50
CA SER A 73 29.45 -13.11 -14.50
C SER A 73 30.37 -12.10 -15.18
N THR A 74 31.57 -11.90 -14.63
CA THR A 74 32.84 -11.59 -15.32
C THR A 74 33.86 -11.21 -14.23
N ASP A 75 34.49 -12.20 -13.63
CA ASP A 75 35.92 -12.53 -13.83
C ASP A 75 36.20 -13.89 -13.16
#